data_AF-A0A923RP75-F1
#
_entry.id   AF-A0A923RP75-F1
#
_cell.length_a   1.000
_cell.length_b   1.000
_cell.length_c   1.000
_cell.angle_alpha   90.00
_cell.angle_beta   90.00
_cell.angle_gamma   90.00
#
_symmetry.space_group_name_H-M   'P 1'
#
loop_
_entity.id
_entity.type
_entity.pdbx_description
1 polymer ?
#
loop_
_entity_poly.entity_id
_entity_poly.type
_entity_poly.pdbx_seq_one_letter_code
_entity_poly.pdbx_strand_id
1 'polypeptide(L)'
;MKIKNLSQLKKAINNKNEFIIVEHGIRPEYVGQIRKPNLIQTNGFYSIVDNEPNHPVTLANSGKGSWIEYGKASDWKFENELCIQYIGDRKIWTIEFLDW
;
A
#
# COMPACT_ATOMS: atom_id res chain seq x y z
N MET A 1 -3.02 17.27 1.42
CA MET A 1 -4.47 16.93 1.43
C MET A 1 -4.63 15.69 2.31
N LYS A 2 -5.85 15.22 2.67
CA LYS A 2 -6.00 13.97 3.46
C LYS A 2 -6.77 12.92 2.66
N ILE A 3 -6.35 11.67 2.69
CA ILE A 3 -7.12 10.54 2.13
C ILE A 3 -8.22 10.21 3.14
N LYS A 4 -9.47 10.20 2.67
CA LYS A 4 -10.68 10.00 3.48
C LYS A 4 -11.54 8.84 2.98
N ASN A 5 -11.23 8.27 1.81
CA ASN A 5 -11.99 7.18 1.22
C ASN A 5 -11.14 6.39 0.20
N LEU A 6 -11.66 5.22 -0.20
CA LEU A 6 -10.98 4.32 -1.13
C LEU A 6 -10.75 4.94 -2.52
N SER A 7 -11.60 5.85 -2.99
CA SER A 7 -11.41 6.53 -4.27
C SER A 7 -10.17 7.43 -4.25
N GLN A 8 -9.98 8.19 -3.16
CA GLN A 8 -8.80 9.01 -2.95
C GLN A 8 -7.53 8.16 -2.78
N LEU A 9 -7.61 7.03 -2.06
CA LEU A 9 -6.51 6.07 -1.97
C LEU A 9 -6.10 5.56 -3.36
N LYS A 10 -7.05 5.10 -4.17
CA LYS A 10 -6.79 4.64 -5.54
C LYS A 10 -6.17 5.76 -6.39
N LYS A 11 -6.60 7.00 -6.22
CA LYS A 11 -6.00 8.16 -6.89
C LYS A 11 -4.53 8.38 -6.48
N ALA A 12 -4.21 8.28 -5.19
CA ALA A 12 -2.82 8.36 -4.70
C ALA A 12 -1.93 7.28 -5.32
N ILE A 13 -2.44 6.04 -5.35
CA ILE A 13 -1.75 4.91 -5.98
C ILE A 13 -1.55 5.13 -7.49
N ASN A 14 -2.58 5.58 -8.21
CA ASN A 14 -2.50 5.91 -9.65
C ASN A 14 -1.48 7.00 -9.95
N ASN A 15 -1.33 7.98 -9.05
CA ASN A 15 -0.34 9.03 -9.16
C ASN A 15 1.09 8.59 -8.80
N LYS A 16 1.28 7.31 -8.42
CA LYS A 16 2.57 6.74 -8.02
C LYS A 16 3.16 7.38 -6.77
N ASN A 17 2.33 7.99 -5.92
CA ASN A 17 2.78 8.59 -4.68
C ASN A 17 3.39 7.52 -3.78
N GLU A 18 4.51 7.84 -3.15
CA GLU A 18 5.18 6.96 -2.22
C GLU A 18 4.41 6.87 -0.90
N PHE A 19 4.48 5.70 -0.28
CA PHE A 19 3.86 5.45 1.01
C PHE A 19 4.76 4.62 1.90
N ILE A 20 4.68 4.85 3.20
CA ILE A 20 5.34 4.04 4.22
C ILE A 20 4.35 3.02 4.78
N ILE A 21 4.84 1.81 5.03
CA ILE A 21 4.09 0.79 5.78
C ILE A 21 4.34 1.05 7.27
N VAL A 22 3.33 1.59 7.96
CA VAL A 22 3.39 1.91 9.39
C VAL A 22 3.18 0.66 10.24
N GLU A 23 2.29 -0.23 9.78
CA GLU A 23 2.00 -1.51 10.46
C GLU A 23 1.64 -2.56 9.42
N HIS A 24 2.03 -3.81 9.66
CA HIS A 24 1.61 -4.94 8.83
C HIS A 24 1.29 -6.16 9.69
N GLY A 25 0.04 -6.62 9.64
CA GLY A 25 -0.47 -7.67 10.53
C GLY A 25 -0.02 -9.10 10.20
N ILE A 26 0.84 -9.31 9.19
CA ILE A 26 1.30 -10.63 8.73
C ILE A 26 2.82 -10.65 8.51
N ARG A 27 3.36 -9.56 7.95
CA ARG A 27 4.77 -9.41 7.58
C ARG A 27 5.39 -8.26 8.38
N PRO A 28 5.73 -8.44 9.67
CA PRO A 28 6.31 -7.37 10.49
C PRO A 28 7.61 -6.80 9.89
N GLU A 29 8.34 -7.60 9.10
CA GLU A 29 9.52 -7.16 8.36
C GLU A 29 9.25 -6.07 7.32
N TYR A 30 7.98 -5.84 6.93
CA TYR A 30 7.59 -4.78 6.00
C TYR A 30 7.39 -3.43 6.68
N VAL A 31 7.30 -3.38 8.00
CA VAL A 31 7.14 -2.13 8.75
C VAL A 31 8.35 -1.22 8.51
N GLY A 32 8.09 0.06 8.26
CA GLY A 32 9.10 1.07 7.95
C GLY A 32 9.55 1.11 6.50
N GLN A 33 9.14 0.15 5.66
CA GLN A 33 9.52 0.16 4.25
C GLN A 33 8.74 1.25 3.50
N ILE A 34 9.47 2.11 2.80
CA ILE A 34 8.91 3.05 1.83
C ILE A 34 8.69 2.30 0.52
N ARG A 35 7.49 2.45 -0.03
CA ARG A 35 7.01 1.73 -1.20
C ARG A 35 6.54 2.69 -2.25
N LYS A 36 6.70 2.26 -3.50
CA LYS A 36 6.15 2.94 -4.67
C LYS A 36 5.28 1.99 -5.47
N PRO A 37 4.08 2.41 -5.91
CA PRO A 37 3.27 1.60 -6.81
C PRO A 37 4.01 1.34 -8.14
N ASN A 38 4.04 0.10 -8.62
CA ASN A 38 4.75 -0.28 -9.85
C ASN A 38 3.79 -0.66 -10.98
N LEU A 39 2.96 -1.69 -10.80
CA LEU A 39 1.92 -2.08 -11.75
C LEU A 39 0.56 -1.95 -11.08
N ILE A 40 -0.38 -1.22 -11.69
CA ILE A 40 -1.68 -0.91 -11.08
C ILE A 40 -2.78 -1.57 -11.89
N GLN A 41 -3.73 -2.18 -11.18
CA GLN A 41 -4.87 -2.88 -11.74
C GLN A 41 -6.16 -2.43 -11.05
N THR A 42 -7.31 -2.84 -11.57
CA THR A 42 -8.62 -2.42 -11.04
C THR A 42 -8.86 -2.88 -9.61
N ASN A 43 -8.41 -4.09 -9.27
CA ASN A 43 -8.61 -4.75 -7.97
C ASN A 43 -7.44 -4.57 -7.00
N GLY A 44 -6.30 -4.02 -7.43
CA GLY A 44 -5.14 -3.85 -6.58
C GLY A 44 -3.94 -3.31 -7.33
N PHE A 45 -2.77 -3.40 -6.73
CA PHE A 45 -1.53 -2.96 -7.33
C PHE A 45 -0.34 -3.74 -6.79
N TYR A 46 0.74 -3.73 -7.56
CA TYR A 46 2.04 -4.19 -7.12
C TYR A 46 2.86 -3.00 -6.64
N SER A 47 3.68 -3.19 -5.62
CA SER A 47 4.58 -2.17 -5.07
C SER A 47 6.02 -2.68 -4.93
N ILE A 48 6.97 -1.77 -5.11
CA ILE A 48 8.42 -2.03 -5.04
C ILE A 48 9.06 -1.15 -3.97
N VAL A 49 10.29 -1.44 -3.57
CA VAL A 49 11.14 -0.46 -2.87
C VAL A 49 11.78 0.43 -3.93
N ASP A 50 11.52 1.73 -3.88
CA ASP A 50 12.07 2.66 -4.89
C ASP A 50 13.59 2.66 -4.82
N ASN A 51 14.25 2.74 -5.98
CA ASN A 51 15.72 2.75 -6.12
C ASN A 51 16.46 1.49 -5.61
N GLU A 52 15.77 0.43 -5.21
CA GLU A 52 16.38 -0.85 -4.83
C GLU A 52 15.95 -1.99 -5.76
N PRO A 53 16.53 -2.10 -6.96
CA PRO A 53 16.11 -3.08 -7.97
C PRO A 53 16.32 -4.53 -7.55
N ASN A 54 17.28 -4.79 -6.66
CA ASN A 54 17.62 -6.12 -6.16
C ASN A 54 16.90 -6.47 -4.83
N HIS A 55 16.08 -5.56 -4.29
CA HIS A 55 15.38 -5.82 -3.03
C HIS A 55 14.39 -7.00 -3.22
N PRO A 56 14.28 -7.94 -2.25
CA PRO A 56 13.41 -9.12 -2.40
C PRO A 56 11.96 -8.78 -2.77
N VAL A 57 11.44 -7.67 -2.25
CA VAL A 57 10.10 -7.19 -2.60
C VAL A 57 10.03 -6.70 -4.04
N THR A 58 11.02 -5.96 -4.52
CA THR A 58 11.08 -5.47 -5.91
C THR A 58 11.13 -6.64 -6.89
N LEU A 59 11.91 -7.68 -6.57
CA LEU A 59 12.04 -8.89 -7.37
C LEU A 59 10.81 -9.81 -7.33
N ALA A 60 9.92 -9.66 -6.34
CA ALA A 60 8.73 -10.49 -6.20
C ALA A 60 7.81 -10.41 -7.42
N ASN A 61 7.03 -11.48 -7.62
CA ASN A 61 6.07 -11.60 -8.73
C ASN A 61 6.71 -11.32 -10.11
N SER A 62 7.88 -11.90 -10.35
CA SER A 62 8.67 -11.72 -11.58
C SER A 62 9.03 -10.26 -11.85
N GLY A 63 9.52 -9.56 -10.81
CA GLY A 63 9.94 -8.15 -10.89
C GLY A 63 8.78 -7.14 -10.87
N LYS A 64 7.54 -7.58 -10.63
CA LYS A 64 6.39 -6.66 -10.53
C LYS A 64 6.32 -5.97 -9.17
N GLY A 65 6.85 -6.59 -8.12
CA GLY A 65 6.73 -6.12 -6.76
C GLY A 65 5.81 -6.99 -5.89
N SER A 66 5.58 -6.58 -4.64
CA SER A 66 4.61 -7.23 -3.75
C SER A 66 3.18 -6.78 -4.09
N TRP A 67 2.23 -7.72 -4.11
CA TRP A 67 0.82 -7.47 -4.44
C TRP A 67 0.02 -6.96 -3.23
N ILE A 68 -0.81 -5.95 -3.46
CA ILE A 68 -1.76 -5.38 -2.50
C ILE A 68 -3.13 -5.31 -3.17
N GLU A 69 -4.09 -6.03 -2.62
CA GLU A 69 -5.49 -5.99 -3.08
C GLU A 69 -6.22 -4.82 -2.42
N TYR A 70 -7.10 -4.13 -3.16
CA TYR A 70 -7.93 -3.07 -2.61
C TYR A 70 -9.07 -3.59 -1.74
N GLY A 71 -9.68 -4.74 -2.08
CA GLY A 71 -10.92 -5.18 -1.43
C GLY A 71 -12.08 -4.18 -1.60
N LYS A 72 -13.00 -4.18 -0.65
CA LYS A 72 -14.20 -3.32 -0.62
C LYS A 72 -13.91 -2.02 0.11
N ALA A 73 -14.74 -0.99 -0.10
CA ALA A 73 -14.63 0.26 0.65
C ALA A 73 -14.81 0.07 2.17
N SER A 74 -15.64 -0.90 2.59
CA SER A 74 -15.87 -1.26 3.99
C SER A 74 -14.64 -1.87 4.67
N ASP A 75 -13.68 -2.35 3.89
CA ASP A 75 -12.47 -2.98 4.39
C ASP A 75 -11.42 -1.93 4.78
N TRP A 76 -11.72 -0.64 4.59
CA TRP A 76 -10.81 0.47 4.89
C TRP A 76 -11.35 1.41 5.96
N LYS A 77 -10.44 1.81 6.84
CA LYS A 77 -10.62 2.94 7.75
C LYS A 77 -9.60 4.02 7.41
N PHE A 78 -10.07 5.27 7.36
CA PHE A 78 -9.23 6.43 7.07
C PHE A 78 -9.24 7.36 8.28
N GLU A 79 -8.13 7.43 9.01
CA GLU A 79 -8.02 8.22 10.24
C GLU A 79 -6.63 8.80 10.40
N ASN A 80 -6.51 10.06 10.83
CA ASN A 80 -5.23 10.70 11.12
C ASN A 80 -4.16 10.49 10.02
N GLU A 81 -4.57 10.63 8.75
CA GLU A 81 -3.69 10.46 7.55
C GLU A 81 -3.32 9.01 7.21
N LEU A 82 -3.67 8.07 8.09
CA LEU A 82 -3.50 6.64 7.88
C LEU A 82 -4.64 6.06 7.03
N CYS A 83 -4.25 5.19 6.11
CA CYS A 83 -5.14 4.27 5.43
C CYS A 83 -4.94 2.88 6.04
N ILE A 84 -5.96 2.37 6.72
CA ILE A 84 -5.90 1.10 7.44
C ILE A 84 -6.82 0.10 6.75
N GLN A 85 -6.26 -1.02 6.29
CA GLN A 85 -7.02 -2.11 5.69
C GLN A 85 -7.27 -3.23 6.70
N TYR A 86 -8.48 -3.76 6.67
CA TYR A 86 -8.93 -4.92 7.43
C TYR A 86 -9.39 -6.04 6.49
N ILE A 87 -9.19 -7.28 6.90
CA ILE A 87 -9.87 -8.44 6.31
C ILE A 87 -10.59 -9.15 7.45
N GLY A 88 -11.92 -9.05 7.47
CA GLY A 88 -12.71 -9.35 8.67
C GLY A 88 -12.29 -8.41 9.80
N ASP A 89 -12.00 -8.97 10.98
CA ASP A 89 -11.56 -8.20 12.15
C ASP A 89 -10.04 -8.01 12.22
N ARG A 90 -9.29 -8.56 11.26
CA ARG A 90 -7.82 -8.51 11.27
C ARG A 90 -7.32 -7.30 10.50
N LYS A 91 -6.57 -6.42 11.17
CA LYS A 91 -5.81 -5.36 10.53
C LYS A 91 -4.68 -5.97 9.71
N ILE A 92 -4.62 -5.65 8.42
CA ILE A 92 -3.63 -6.23 7.50
C ILE A 92 -2.52 -5.23 7.20
N TRP A 93 -2.88 -3.98 6.84
CA TRP A 93 -1.94 -2.92 6.51
C TRP A 93 -2.38 -1.60 7.15
N THR A 94 -1.43 -0.87 7.68
CA THR A 94 -1.54 0.56 7.94
C THR A 94 -0.52 1.26 7.08
N ILE A 95 -0.96 2.14 6.18
CA ILE A 95 -0.07 2.91 5.30
C ILE A 95 -0.34 4.40 5.44
N GLU A 96 0.71 5.17 5.22
CA GLU A 96 0.70 6.63 5.19
C GLU A 96 1.40 7.09 3.91
N PHE A 97 0.81 8.02 3.17
CA PHE A 97 1.42 8.57 1.96
C PHE A 97 2.34 9.71 2.33
N LEU A 98 3.56 9.70 1.80
CA LEU A 98 4.59 10.70 2.12
C LEU A 98 4.27 12.06 1.51
N ASP A 99 3.67 12.05 0.31
CA ASP A 99 3.18 13.24 -0.38
C ASP A 99 1.75 12.99 -0.89
N TRP A 100 0.76 13.75 -0.37
CA TRP A 100 -0.65 13.69 -0.79
C TRP A 100 -1.38 15.03 -0.65
#